data_AF-A0A914P693-F1
#
_entry.id   AF-A0A914P693-F1
#
_cell.length_a   1.000
_cell.length_b   1.000
_cell.length_c   1.000
_cell.angle_alpha   90.00
_cell.angle_beta   90.00
_cell.angle_gamma   90.00
#
_symmetry.space_group_name_H-M   'P 1'
#
loop_
_entity.id
_entity.type
_entity.pdbx_description
1 polymer ?
#
loop_
_entity_poly.entity_id
_entity_poly.type
_entity_poly.pdbx_seq_one_letter_code
_entity_poly.pdbx_strand_id
1 'polypeptide(L)'
;MPKPSEGQDEIMPYDPAAKNECIWHENGIEDHFGLHKFRPYPPPQKKIFEDILATVGNTPLVKLNKIPQSMGIECDVFFDNNELF
;
A
#
# COMPACT_ATOMS: atom_id res chain seq x y z
N MET A 1 -6.67 34.10 6.74
CA MET A 1 -7.03 32.95 5.90
C MET A 1 -8.55 32.87 5.89
N PRO A 2 -9.24 32.92 4.73
CA PRO A 2 -10.67 32.71 4.72
C PRO A 2 -10.94 31.26 5.14
N LYS A 3 -11.84 31.08 6.11
CA LYS A 3 -12.30 29.75 6.50
C LYS A 3 -13.08 29.14 5.32
N PRO A 4 -12.99 27.82 5.08
CA PRO A 4 -13.89 27.16 4.14
C PRO A 4 -15.33 27.44 4.58
N SER A 5 -16.19 27.78 3.63
CA SER A 5 -17.60 28.09 3.83
C SER A 5 -18.32 26.93 4.53
N GLU A 6 -19.00 27.24 5.64
CA GLU A 6 -19.93 26.35 6.32
C GLU A 6 -20.95 25.80 5.31
N GLY A 7 -20.92 24.48 5.06
CA GLY A 7 -22.05 23.78 4.44
C GLY A 7 -21.77 22.79 3.31
N GLN A 8 -20.53 22.32 3.05
CA GLN A 8 -20.29 21.34 1.97
C GLN A 8 -19.49 20.07 2.31
N ASP A 9 -19.04 19.86 3.56
CA ASP A 9 -18.18 18.71 3.87
C ASP A 9 -18.63 17.99 5.15
N GLU A 10 -19.71 17.20 5.09
CA GLU A 10 -20.10 16.27 6.17
C GLU A 10 -19.95 14.80 5.78
N ILE A 11 -19.33 14.49 4.62
CA ILE A 11 -18.97 13.12 4.30
C ILE A 11 -17.59 12.87 4.93
N MET A 12 -17.61 12.16 6.06
CA MET A 12 -16.38 11.75 6.73
C MET A 12 -15.59 10.79 5.81
N PRO A 13 -14.25 10.77 5.86
CA PRO A 13 -13.43 9.95 4.95
C PRO A 13 -13.73 8.43 4.99
N TYR A 14 -14.38 7.95 6.06
CA TYR A 14 -14.77 6.56 6.25
C TYR A 14 -16.25 6.28 5.92
N ASP A 15 -17.00 7.28 5.46
CA ASP A 15 -18.37 7.10 5.00
C ASP A 15 -18.36 6.28 3.69
N PRO A 16 -19.26 5.30 3.52
CA PRO A 16 -19.41 4.58 2.27
C PRO A 16 -19.56 5.47 1.02
N ALA A 17 -20.13 6.68 1.17
CA ALA A 17 -20.25 7.66 0.08
C ALA A 17 -18.90 8.22 -0.39
N ALA A 18 -17.90 8.33 0.50
CA ALA A 18 -16.56 8.81 0.18
C ALA A 18 -15.80 7.88 -0.80
N LYS A 19 -16.22 6.61 -0.89
CA LYS A 19 -15.61 5.64 -1.82
C LYS A 19 -15.72 6.08 -3.29
N ASN A 20 -16.74 6.86 -3.64
CA ASN A 20 -16.95 7.33 -5.01
C ASN A 20 -16.18 8.61 -5.34
N GLU A 21 -15.51 9.23 -4.35
CA GLU A 21 -14.81 10.50 -4.51
C GLU A 21 -13.30 10.33 -4.79
N CYS A 22 -12.74 9.16 -4.46
CA CYS A 22 -11.33 8.86 -4.70
C CYS A 22 -11.04 8.58 -6.19
N ILE A 23 -10.26 9.45 -6.82
CA ILE A 23 -9.74 9.24 -8.18
C ILE A 23 -8.32 8.71 -8.08
N TRP A 24 -8.10 7.50 -8.59
CA TRP A 24 -6.79 6.86 -8.61
C TRP A 24 -5.98 7.33 -9.82
N HIS A 25 -4.80 7.86 -9.55
CA HIS A 25 -3.79 8.25 -10.54
C HIS A 25 -2.57 7.35 -10.41
N GLU A 26 -1.69 7.37 -11.42
CA GLU A 26 -0.42 6.62 -11.38
C GLU A 26 0.47 7.02 -10.19
N ASN A 27 0.44 8.31 -9.82
CA ASN A 27 1.33 8.90 -8.82
C ASN A 27 0.67 9.13 -7.45
N GLY A 28 -0.61 8.82 -7.29
CA GLY A 28 -1.34 9.10 -6.05
C GLY A 28 -2.85 8.97 -6.16
N ILE A 29 -3.54 9.39 -5.11
CA ILE A 29 -5.00 9.40 -5.02
C ILE A 29 -5.44 10.85 -4.81
N GLU A 30 -6.40 11.30 -5.60
CA GLU A 30 -7.01 12.62 -5.44
C GLU A 30 -8.38 12.48 -4.77
N ASP A 31 -8.62 13.30 -3.76
CA ASP A 31 -9.90 13.45 -3.07
C ASP A 31 -10.25 14.95 -2.87
N HIS A 32 -11.31 15.25 -2.14
CA HIS A 32 -11.71 16.63 -1.81
C HIS A 32 -10.65 17.44 -1.03
N PHE A 33 -9.72 16.79 -0.33
CA PHE A 33 -8.63 17.41 0.42
C PHE A 33 -7.36 17.58 -0.41
N GLY A 34 -7.30 16.96 -1.60
CA GLY A 34 -6.26 17.13 -2.60
C GLY A 34 -5.55 15.83 -2.98
N LEU A 35 -4.33 15.96 -3.50
CA LEU A 35 -3.55 14.83 -4.03
C LEU A 35 -2.65 14.19 -2.96
N HIS A 36 -2.97 12.95 -2.57
CA HIS A 36 -2.17 12.09 -1.71
C HIS A 36 -1.16 11.30 -2.55
N LYS A 37 0.13 11.62 -2.43
CA LYS A 37 1.19 10.98 -3.21
C LYS A 37 1.54 9.59 -2.66
N PHE A 38 1.77 8.65 -3.56
CA PHE A 38 2.32 7.35 -3.18
C PHE A 38 3.76 7.47 -2.68
N ARG A 39 4.09 6.66 -1.67
CA ARG A 39 5.48 6.51 -1.22
C ARG A 39 6.22 5.64 -2.25
N PRO A 40 7.50 5.95 -2.55
CA PRO A 40 8.28 5.13 -3.47
C PRO A 40 8.49 3.72 -2.91
N TYR A 41 8.38 2.71 -3.78
CA TYR A 41 8.66 1.31 -3.48
C TYR A 41 9.85 0.81 -4.33
N PRO A 42 10.77 0.00 -3.78
CA PRO A 42 10.84 -0.43 -2.38
C PRO A 42 11.31 0.70 -1.44
N PRO A 43 10.90 0.69 -0.16
CA PRO A 43 11.43 1.61 0.83
C PRO A 43 12.95 1.42 0.97
N PRO A 44 13.73 2.50 1.14
CA PRO A 44 15.18 2.44 1.19
C PRO A 44 15.67 1.56 2.34
N GLN A 45 16.55 0.60 2.04
CA GLN A 45 17.12 -0.28 3.05
C GLN A 45 18.17 0.48 3.89
N LYS A 46 17.85 0.72 5.16
CA LYS A 46 18.77 1.33 6.12
C LYS A 46 19.63 0.25 6.80
N LYS A 47 20.87 0.59 7.17
CA LYS A 47 21.73 -0.29 7.99
C LYS A 47 21.33 -0.31 9.47
N ILE A 48 20.82 0.82 9.96
CA ILE A 48 20.34 1.00 11.32
C ILE A 48 18.94 1.58 11.20
N PHE A 49 17.97 0.92 11.83
CA PHE A 49 16.58 1.37 11.86
C PHE A 49 16.34 2.24 13.10
N GLU A 50 15.48 3.24 12.96
CA GLU A 50 15.12 4.18 14.04
C GLU A 50 14.22 3.50 15.07
N ASP A 51 13.30 2.65 14.61
CA ASP A 51 12.40 1.85 15.42
C ASP A 51 12.09 0.51 14.74
N ILE A 52 11.29 -0.32 15.42
CA ILE A 52 10.84 -1.63 14.90
C ILE A 52 9.81 -1.50 13.79
N LEU A 53 9.06 -0.40 13.71
CA LEU A 53 8.07 -0.21 12.64
C LEU A 53 8.75 0.04 11.29
N ALA A 54 9.96 0.63 11.32
CA ALA A 54 10.79 0.82 10.14
C ALA A 54 11.31 -0.50 9.54
N THR A 55 11.13 -1.64 10.21
CA THR A 55 11.45 -2.97 9.65
C THR A 55 10.29 -3.61 8.89
N VAL A 56 9.09 -3.01 8.93
CA VAL A 56 7.91 -3.50 8.20
C VAL A 56 8.06 -3.20 6.70
N GLY A 57 7.73 -4.19 5.87
CA GLY A 57 7.95 -4.15 4.42
C GLY A 57 9.30 -4.76 4.01
N ASN A 58 9.65 -4.67 2.72
CA ASN A 58 10.81 -5.36 2.15
C ASN A 58 10.84 -6.88 2.44
N THR A 59 9.67 -7.50 2.57
CA THR A 59 9.51 -8.94 2.74
C THR A 59 10.17 -9.68 1.56
N PRO A 60 11.01 -10.69 1.81
CA PRO A 60 11.66 -11.42 0.72
C PRO A 60 10.63 -12.24 -0.07
N LEU A 61 10.71 -12.13 -1.40
CA LEU A 61 9.98 -13.00 -2.32
C LEU A 61 10.74 -14.33 -2.48
N VAL A 62 10.17 -15.43 -1.97
CA VAL A 62 10.88 -16.73 -1.87
C VAL A 62 10.43 -17.69 -2.97
N LYS A 63 11.39 -18.25 -3.72
CA LYS A 63 11.10 -19.28 -4.75
C LYS A 63 10.74 -20.62 -4.13
N LEU A 64 9.63 -21.22 -4.57
CA LEU A 64 9.23 -22.56 -4.17
C LEU A 64 9.91 -23.60 -5.07
N ASN A 65 10.79 -24.43 -4.48
CA ASN A 65 11.57 -25.39 -5.26
C ASN A 65 10.94 -26.79 -5.36
N LYS A 66 10.15 -27.22 -4.37
CA LYS A 66 9.68 -28.62 -4.28
C LYS A 66 8.19 -28.78 -4.59
N ILE A 67 7.34 -27.95 -3.98
CA ILE A 67 5.88 -28.06 -4.12
C ILE A 67 5.45 -27.94 -5.59
N PRO A 68 5.91 -26.94 -6.38
CA PRO A 68 5.50 -26.82 -7.77
C PRO A 68 5.91 -28.02 -8.62
N GLN A 69 7.14 -28.52 -8.44
CA GLN A 69 7.64 -29.70 -9.16
C GLN A 69 6.83 -30.95 -8.83
N SER A 70 6.44 -31.14 -7.56
CA SER A 70 5.61 -32.28 -7.15
C SER A 70 4.20 -32.27 -7.74
N MET A 71 3.72 -31.10 -8.18
CA MET A 71 2.42 -30.90 -8.81
C MET A 71 2.48 -30.85 -10.35
N GLY A 72 3.68 -31.03 -10.93
CA GLY A 72 3.88 -30.93 -12.38
C GLY A 72 3.81 -29.51 -12.92
N ILE A 73 4.02 -28.48 -12.08
CA ILE A 73 4.03 -27.08 -12.49
C ILE A 73 5.40 -26.75 -13.11
N GLU A 74 5.38 -26.26 -14.36
CA GLU A 74 6.58 -25.93 -15.13
C GLU A 74 7.11 -24.51 -14.89
N CYS A 75 6.28 -23.60 -14.35
CA CYS A 75 6.67 -22.22 -14.11
C CYS A 75 7.34 -22.02 -12.73
N ASP A 76 8.13 -20.94 -12.62
CA ASP A 76 8.71 -20.51 -11.36
C ASP A 76 7.62 -19.93 -10.45
N VAL A 77 7.36 -20.61 -9.34
CA VAL A 77 6.40 -20.15 -8.32
C VAL A 77 7.16 -19.46 -7.20
N PHE A 78 6.68 -18.28 -6.83
CA PHE A 78 7.19 -17.49 -5.72
C PHE A 78 6.12 -17.31 -4.65
N PHE A 79 6.56 -17.29 -3.40
CA PHE A 79 5.73 -17.02 -2.22
C PHE A 79 6.14 -15.69 -1.60
N ASP A 80 5.15 -14.83 -1.40
CA ASP A 80 5.29 -13.58 -0.65
C ASP A 80 4.76 -13.80 0.77
N ASN A 81 5.66 -13.74 1.75
CA ASN A 81 5.33 -14.04 3.14
C ASN A 81 4.80 -12.82 3.88
N ASN A 82 3.65 -12.30 3.45
CA ASN A 82 2.99 -11.18 4.15
C ASN A 82 2.08 -11.61 5.31
N GLU A 83 2.11 -12.88 5.71
CA GLU A 83 1.51 -13.32 6.98
C GLU A 83 2.58 -13.36 8.05
N LEU A 84 2.66 -12.29 8.86
CA LEU A 84 3.07 -12.22 10.28
C LEU A 84 3.53 -10.79 10.59
N PHE A 85 2.58 -9.94 11.03
CA PHE A 85 2.54 -9.21 12.31
C PHE A 85 1.22 -8.45 12.41
#